data_AF-A0A975G3Y2-F1
#
_entry.id   AF-A0A975G3Y2-F1
#
_cell.length_a   1.000
_cell.length_b   1.000
_cell.length_c   1.000
_cell.angle_alpha   90.00
_cell.angle_beta   90.00
_cell.angle_gamma   90.00
#
_symmetry.space_group_name_H-M   'P 1'
#
loop_
_entity.id
_entity.type
_entity.pdbx_description
1 polymer ?
#
loop_
_entity_poly.entity_id
_entity_poly.type
_entity_poly.pdbx_seq_one_letter_code
_entity_poly.pdbx_strand_id
1 'polypeptide(L)'
;MRYFKVLLPVLAGAALLAACADEGYGVAYVGGPVAVGYDGYYDDYYGPFYDGYWAGDGYFYYADRGGHYHRDRERHFRRDTAQGFHPVHGQGHAPPQGRPRRDHP
;
A
#
# COMPACT_ATOMS: atom_id res chain seq x y z
N MET A 1 6.83 36.21 -53.84
CA MET A 1 8.28 35.97 -53.96
C MET A 1 8.78 35.31 -52.69
N ARG A 2 9.52 34.21 -52.85
CA ARG A 2 10.56 33.68 -51.93
C ARG A 2 10.09 32.97 -50.65
N TYR A 3 9.90 31.66 -50.86
CA TYR A 3 10.28 30.56 -49.98
C TYR A 3 11.45 30.92 -49.04
N PHE A 4 11.20 30.96 -47.73
CA PHE A 4 12.27 30.85 -46.73
C PHE A 4 12.25 29.43 -46.17
N LYS A 5 13.23 28.66 -46.62
CA LYS A 5 13.51 27.29 -46.20
C LYS A 5 13.88 27.25 -44.72
N VAL A 6 13.17 26.40 -43.99
CA VAL A 6 13.67 25.34 -43.09
C VAL A 6 14.91 25.68 -42.24
N LEU A 7 14.70 25.75 -40.92
CA LEU A 7 15.68 25.37 -39.90
C LEU A 7 15.04 24.32 -38.96
N LEU A 8 15.57 23.09 -39.06
CA LEU A 8 15.46 21.95 -38.13
C LEU A 8 16.23 22.25 -36.80
N PRO A 9 16.29 21.38 -35.77
CA PRO A 9 15.25 20.85 -34.87
C PRO A 9 15.69 20.92 -33.37
N VAL A 10 14.80 21.14 -32.39
CA VAL A 10 15.14 20.96 -30.94
C VAL A 10 13.90 20.42 -30.24
N LEU A 11 13.77 19.10 -30.04
CA LEU A 11 14.19 18.35 -28.85
C LEU A 11 13.63 18.90 -27.52
N ALA A 12 12.43 18.46 -27.16
CA ALA A 12 11.99 18.13 -25.80
C ALA A 12 10.63 17.43 -25.96
N GLY A 13 10.43 16.16 -25.63
CA GLY A 13 10.95 15.46 -24.46
C GLY A 13 9.90 15.56 -23.34
N ALA A 14 9.38 14.40 -22.97
CA ALA A 14 8.59 14.12 -21.76
C ALA A 14 7.07 14.40 -21.81
N ALA A 15 6.34 13.33 -22.11
CA ALA A 15 5.45 12.68 -21.16
C ALA A 15 4.49 13.59 -20.36
N LEU A 16 3.28 13.77 -20.86
CA LEU A 16 2.11 14.10 -20.04
C LEU A 16 0.98 13.10 -20.28
N LEU A 17 1.32 11.81 -20.33
CA LEU A 17 0.40 10.68 -20.25
C LEU A 17 0.59 9.98 -18.90
N ALA A 18 0.27 10.65 -17.79
CA ALA A 18 0.12 10.02 -16.48
C ALA A 18 -0.55 10.98 -15.48
N ALA A 19 -1.76 11.42 -15.81
CA ALA A 19 -2.68 12.00 -14.83
C ALA A 19 -4.00 11.24 -14.86
N CYS A 20 -3.92 9.90 -14.86
CA CYS A 20 -4.95 9.14 -14.15
C CYS A 20 -4.58 9.27 -12.68
N ALA A 21 -5.08 10.35 -12.06
CA ALA A 21 -5.26 10.38 -10.63
C ALA A 21 -6.25 9.26 -10.30
N ASP A 22 -5.72 8.07 -10.03
CA ASP A 22 -6.38 7.16 -9.13
C ASP A 22 -6.05 7.70 -7.73
N GLU A 23 -6.98 8.47 -7.17
CA GLU A 23 -6.99 8.84 -5.75
C GLU A 23 -7.06 7.55 -4.93
N GLY A 24 -5.89 6.95 -4.71
CA GLY A 24 -5.74 5.64 -4.11
C GLY A 24 -4.58 5.59 -3.12
N TYR A 25 -4.77 6.23 -1.98
CA TYR A 25 -4.20 5.86 -0.68
C TYR A 25 -2.68 5.61 -0.58
N GLY A 26 -1.91 6.68 -0.35
CA GLY A 26 -0.51 6.60 0.06
C GLY A 26 -0.22 7.60 1.17
N VAL A 27 -0.61 7.29 2.40
CA VAL A 27 -0.24 8.10 3.57
C VAL A 27 1.29 8.10 3.70
N ALA A 28 1.88 9.29 3.77
CA ALA A 28 3.31 9.52 3.78
C ALA A 28 4.02 8.77 4.94
N TYR A 29 5.04 7.99 4.59
CA TYR A 29 5.89 7.26 5.51
C TYR A 29 6.78 8.21 6.33
N VAL A 30 6.48 8.38 7.61
CA VAL A 30 7.39 8.99 8.59
C VAL A 30 7.36 8.19 9.91
N GLY A 31 8.31 7.25 10.03
CA GLY A 31 9.03 6.90 11.27
C GLY A 31 8.32 6.79 12.63
N GLY A 32 7.04 6.42 12.71
CA GLY A 32 6.31 6.24 13.98
C GLY A 32 5.18 5.22 13.87
N PRO A 33 4.54 4.83 14.99
CA PRO A 33 3.36 3.96 14.97
C PRO A 33 2.18 4.75 14.41
N VAL A 34 2.11 4.83 13.08
CA VAL A 34 1.00 5.47 12.39
C VAL A 34 -0.13 4.45 12.36
N ALA A 35 -1.28 4.78 12.93
CA ALA A 35 -2.51 4.06 12.66
C ALA A 35 -2.86 4.34 11.19
N VAL A 36 -2.31 3.53 10.29
CA VAL A 36 -2.56 3.65 8.86
C VAL A 36 -3.86 2.91 8.62
N GLY A 37 -4.90 3.67 8.26
CA GLY A 37 -6.06 3.05 7.61
C GLY A 37 -5.57 2.16 6.47
N TYR A 38 -6.13 0.96 6.36
CA TYR A 38 -5.88 0.10 5.22
C TYR A 38 -7.12 0.05 4.35
N ASP A 39 -6.88 0.11 3.06
CA ASP A 39 -7.82 -0.27 2.01
C ASP A 39 -7.19 -1.42 1.24
N GLY A 40 -8.03 -2.39 0.85
CA GLY A 40 -7.58 -3.56 0.10
C GLY A 40 -8.71 -4.51 -0.24
N TYR A 41 -8.32 -5.69 -0.69
CA TYR A 41 -9.20 -6.77 -1.11
C TYR A 41 -8.78 -8.07 -0.43
N TYR A 42 -9.74 -8.87 0.03
CA TYR A 42 -9.53 -10.12 0.75
C TYR A 42 -10.41 -11.23 0.19
N ASP A 43 -9.95 -12.48 0.20
CA ASP A 43 -10.63 -13.64 -0.39
C ASP A 43 -11.20 -14.65 0.63
N ASP A 44 -11.34 -14.22 1.89
CA ASP A 44 -11.88 -15.03 3.00
C ASP A 44 -11.04 -16.24 3.44
N TYR A 45 -9.84 -16.46 2.89
CA TYR A 45 -9.07 -17.70 3.13
C TYR A 45 -8.76 -18.00 4.60
N TYR A 46 -8.43 -16.99 5.41
CA TYR A 46 -8.18 -17.13 6.85
C TYR A 46 -9.45 -16.99 7.71
N GLY A 47 -10.63 -16.80 7.10
CA GLY A 47 -11.86 -16.44 7.80
C GLY A 47 -11.83 -15.00 8.34
N PRO A 48 -12.62 -14.70 9.40
CA PRO A 48 -12.65 -13.36 9.99
C PRO A 48 -11.29 -12.93 10.55
N PHE A 49 -10.87 -11.72 10.21
CA PHE A 49 -9.74 -11.03 10.81
C PHE A 49 -10.23 -9.81 11.59
N TYR A 50 -9.45 -9.37 12.58
CA TYR A 50 -9.91 -8.38 13.57
C TYR A 50 -9.22 -7.03 13.45
N ASP A 51 -8.08 -7.00 12.78
CA ASP A 51 -7.29 -5.81 12.50
C ASP A 51 -6.28 -6.13 11.39
N GLY A 52 -5.65 -5.13 10.81
CA GLY A 52 -4.52 -5.35 9.92
C GLY A 52 -3.87 -4.08 9.42
N TYR A 53 -2.74 -4.21 8.77
CA TYR A 53 -2.05 -3.09 8.15
C TYR A 53 -1.16 -3.56 7.01
N TRP A 54 -0.91 -2.66 6.07
CA TRP A 54 0.10 -2.88 5.05
C TRP A 54 1.48 -2.49 5.59
N ALA A 55 2.38 -3.45 5.67
CA ALA A 55 3.76 -3.18 6.07
C ALA A 55 4.58 -2.63 4.89
N GLY A 56 5.70 -1.98 5.22
CA GLY A 56 6.62 -1.42 4.21
C GLY A 56 7.32 -2.47 3.35
N ASP A 57 7.24 -3.76 3.72
CA ASP A 57 7.75 -4.87 2.92
C ASP A 57 6.77 -5.31 1.81
N GLY A 58 5.62 -4.64 1.69
CA GLY A 58 4.61 -4.89 0.66
C GLY A 58 3.62 -6.00 1.00
N TYR A 59 3.69 -6.58 2.21
CA TYR A 59 2.76 -7.61 2.66
C TYR A 59 1.71 -7.05 3.61
N PHE A 60 0.53 -7.67 3.61
CA PHE A 60 -0.49 -7.39 4.61
C PHE A 60 -0.20 -8.19 5.88
N TYR A 61 -0.35 -7.55 7.02
CA TYR A 61 -0.31 -8.18 8.32
C TYR A 61 -1.72 -8.13 8.91
N TYR A 62 -2.27 -9.27 9.28
CA TYR A 62 -3.63 -9.37 9.84
C TYR A 62 -3.59 -9.90 11.28
N ALA A 63 -4.51 -9.43 12.11
CA ALA A 63 -4.68 -9.90 13.48
C ALA A 63 -5.74 -11.00 13.55
N ASP A 64 -5.38 -12.10 14.21
CA ASP A 64 -6.35 -13.11 14.61
C ASP A 64 -7.19 -12.66 15.81
N ARG A 65 -8.11 -13.53 16.26
CA ARG A 65 -8.98 -13.26 17.41
C ARG A 65 -8.21 -12.99 18.71
N GLY A 66 -7.00 -13.52 18.84
CA GLY A 66 -6.12 -13.30 19.98
C GLY A 66 -5.32 -11.99 19.89
N GLY A 67 -5.45 -11.24 18.79
CA GLY A 67 -4.66 -10.04 18.53
C GLY A 67 -3.23 -10.35 18.09
N HIS A 68 -2.93 -11.60 17.71
CA HIS A 68 -1.62 -11.94 17.16
C HIS A 68 -1.59 -11.58 15.68
N TYR A 69 -0.53 -10.86 15.28
CA TYR A 69 -0.35 -10.43 13.91
C TYR A 69 0.41 -11.48 13.09
N HIS A 70 -0.16 -11.82 11.95
CA HIS A 70 0.38 -12.77 10.99
C HIS A 70 0.65 -12.08 9.66
N ARG A 71 1.77 -12.41 9.03
CA ARG A 71 2.09 -11.92 7.69
C ARG A 71 1.41 -12.81 6.65
N ASP A 72 0.58 -12.23 5.80
CA ASP A 72 0.03 -12.93 4.64
C ASP A 72 1.13 -13.18 3.61
N ARG A 73 1.66 -14.40 3.54
CA ARG A 73 2.71 -14.75 2.56
C ARG A 73 2.15 -15.20 1.22
N GLU A 74 0.90 -15.64 1.22
CA GLU A 74 0.24 -16.32 0.10
C GLU A 74 -0.58 -15.35 -0.77
N ARG A 75 -0.69 -14.07 -0.35
CA ARG A 75 -1.35 -12.96 -1.05
C ARG A 75 -2.87 -13.08 -1.10
N HIS A 76 -3.45 -13.55 0.00
CA HIS A 76 -4.88 -13.52 0.27
C HIS A 76 -5.41 -12.10 0.54
N PHE A 77 -4.53 -11.16 0.87
CA PHE A 77 -4.81 -9.72 0.87
C PHE A 77 -4.10 -9.04 -0.30
N ARG A 78 -4.82 -8.14 -0.97
CA ARG A 78 -4.34 -7.44 -2.18
C ARG A 78 -4.70 -5.96 -2.14
N ARG A 79 -3.90 -5.15 -2.84
CA ARG A 79 -4.19 -3.72 -3.05
C ARG A 79 -5.00 -3.46 -4.31
N ASP A 80 -5.10 -4.47 -5.18
CA ASP A 80 -5.81 -4.42 -6.44
C ASP A 80 -6.96 -5.44 -6.48
N THR A 81 -8.01 -5.09 -7.24
CA THR A 81 -9.18 -5.95 -7.45
C THR A 81 -8.81 -7.25 -8.15
N ALA A 82 -9.35 -8.38 -7.69
CA ALA A 82 -9.33 -9.65 -8.41
C ALA A 82 -10.63 -10.42 -8.19
N GLN A 83 -10.93 -11.35 -9.10
CA GLN A 83 -12.07 -12.24 -8.96
C GLN A 83 -11.92 -13.09 -7.69
N GLY A 84 -12.99 -13.19 -6.90
CA GLY A 84 -12.99 -13.92 -5.63
C GLY A 84 -12.56 -13.09 -4.42
N PHE A 85 -12.13 -11.83 -4.62
CA PHE A 85 -11.80 -10.94 -3.53
C PHE A 85 -12.88 -9.88 -3.34
N HIS A 86 -13.15 -9.51 -2.09
CA HIS A 86 -14.07 -8.45 -1.73
C HIS A 86 -13.32 -7.29 -1.05
N PRO A 87 -13.81 -6.03 -1.17
CA PRO A 87 -13.16 -4.90 -0.54
C PRO A 87 -13.19 -5.03 0.98
N VAL A 88 -12.08 -4.64 1.61
CA VAL A 88 -11.93 -4.51 3.05
C VAL A 88 -11.28 -3.17 3.35
N HIS A 89 -11.76 -2.50 4.39
CA HIS A 89 -11.18 -1.27 4.89
C HIS A 89 -11.21 -1.27 6.40
N GLY A 90 -10.28 -0.56 7.02
CA GLY A 90 -10.23 -0.44 8.47
C GLY A 90 -9.15 0.53 8.91
N GLN A 91 -9.14 0.85 10.20
CA GLN A 91 -8.04 1.57 10.81
C GLN A 91 -7.07 0.55 11.38
N GLY A 92 -5.93 0.37 10.70
CA GLY A 92 -4.92 -0.56 11.14
C GLY A 92 -4.27 -0.06 12.41
N HIS A 93 -4.34 -0.85 13.49
CA HIS A 93 -3.49 -0.57 14.64
C HIS A 93 -2.13 -1.24 14.38
N ALA A 94 -1.05 -0.48 14.46
CA ALA A 94 0.26 -1.11 14.50
C ALA A 94 0.29 -2.07 15.70
N PRO A 95 0.82 -3.30 15.55
CA PRO A 95 0.99 -4.20 16.69
C PRO A 95 1.72 -3.42 17.78
N PRO A 96 1.34 -3.58 19.06
CA PRO A 96 2.06 -2.94 20.15
C PRO A 96 3.52 -3.32 19.98
N GLN A 97 4.36 -2.33 19.60
CA GLN A 97 5.77 -2.56 19.40
C GLN A 97 6.25 -3.18 20.68
N GLY A 98 6.69 -4.45 20.61
CA GLY A 98 7.30 -5.11 21.74
C GLY A 98 8.34 -4.14 22.25
N ARG A 99 8.13 -3.64 23.48
CA ARG A 99 9.08 -2.72 24.12
C ARG A 99 10.47 -3.32 23.88
N PRO A 100 11.47 -2.55 23.47
CA PRO A 100 12.83 -3.08 23.42
C PRO A 100 13.06 -3.70 24.80
N ARG A 101 13.33 -5.01 24.83
CA ARG A 101 13.77 -5.64 26.07
C ARG A 101 14.98 -4.83 26.48
N ARG A 102 14.82 -4.05 27.56
CA ARG A 102 15.97 -3.52 28.27
C ARG A 102 16.60 -4.75 28.89
N ASP A 103 17.51 -5.36 28.15
CA ASP A 103 18.49 -6.24 28.72
C ASP A 103 19.26 -5.36 29.72
N HIS A 104 18.92 -5.55 31.00
CA HIS A 104 19.60 -4.90 32.10
C HIS A 104 20.93 -5.67 32.30
N PRO A 105 22.05 -4.96 32.56
CA PRO A 105 23.40 -5.49 32.52
C PRO A 105 23.67 -6.63 33.50
#